data_AF-A0A7D7KYX2-F1
#
_entry.id   AF-A0A7D7KYX2-F1
#
_cell.length_a   1.000
_cell.length_b   1.000
_cell.length_c   1.000
_cell.angle_alpha   90.00
_cell.angle_beta   90.00
_cell.angle_gamma   90.00
#
_symmetry.space_group_name_H-M   'P 1'
#
loop_
_entity.id
_entity.type
_entity.pdbx_description
1 polymer ?
#
loop_
_entity_poly.entity_id
_entity_poly.type
_entity_poly.pdbx_seq_one_letter_code
_entity_poly.pdbx_strand_id
1 'polypeptide(L)'
;MRRIGLPETWDAREADRGFMASLATLAFVSLGLELVVAGTVLTATGSLPAATPLGWQCLEWFGIGAVWLLVARALVAWSRRRGVDPLPGATPEGGQPGTLDHRRWRGILLCFVAAVVLALVLPGMLDGSWAVAPVERYTELFAGYGGLAWLAMLAWVVRLVGRCAVVASLLAYSHRAVSELVDRRALRWVPWGGLVTGVLMAAVALLDRGQAAALTTLLVYLLLGVVHVRSGESLRVTALFAVPVLALL
;
A
#
# COMPACT_ATOMS: atom_id res chain seq x y z
N MET A 1 -37.25 30.53 9.68
CA MET A 1 -36.48 29.32 9.31
C MET A 1 -35.65 28.89 10.51
N ARG A 2 -36.09 27.87 11.26
CA ARG A 2 -35.30 27.28 12.35
C ARG A 2 -34.17 26.47 11.72
N ARG A 3 -32.92 26.85 11.96
CA ARG A 3 -31.76 25.98 11.67
C ARG A 3 -31.90 24.76 12.55
N ILE A 4 -32.14 23.61 11.95
CA ILE A 4 -31.96 22.32 12.62
C ILE A 4 -30.46 22.25 12.91
N GLY A 5 -30.08 22.43 14.17
CA GLY A 5 -28.71 22.21 14.61
C GLY A 5 -28.41 20.73 14.41
N LEU A 6 -27.66 20.41 13.35
CA LEU A 6 -26.99 19.12 13.28
C LEU A 6 -26.07 19.06 14.52
N PRO A 7 -26.11 17.99 15.32
CA PRO A 7 -25.23 17.86 16.47
C PRO A 7 -23.78 17.97 15.96
N GLU A 8 -23.07 19.03 16.37
CA GLU A 8 -21.69 19.33 15.96
C GLU A 8 -20.72 18.21 16.38
N THR A 9 -21.15 17.36 17.30
CA THR A 9 -20.50 16.12 17.69
C THR A 9 -21.53 15.01 17.67
N TRP A 10 -21.70 14.34 16.53
CA TRP A 10 -22.23 12.97 16.55
C TRP A 10 -21.32 12.21 17.51
N ASP A 11 -21.82 11.71 18.63
CA ASP A 11 -21.11 10.98 19.68
C ASP A 11 -19.95 10.14 19.10
N ALA A 12 -18.79 10.78 18.97
CA ALA A 12 -17.65 10.22 18.29
C ALA A 12 -16.90 9.50 19.39
N ARG A 13 -17.46 8.36 19.82
CA ARG A 13 -16.75 7.39 20.66
C ARG A 13 -15.33 7.27 20.11
N GLU A 14 -14.34 7.31 21.01
CA GLU A 14 -12.94 7.04 20.68
C GLU A 14 -12.89 5.83 19.74
N ALA A 15 -12.07 5.92 18.70
CA ALA A 15 -12.03 4.86 17.71
C ALA A 15 -11.67 3.54 18.38
N ASP A 16 -12.64 2.63 18.38
CA ASP A 16 -12.48 1.28 18.89
C ASP A 16 -11.78 0.41 17.84
N ARG A 17 -11.20 -0.71 18.26
CA ARG A 17 -10.53 -1.71 17.43
C ARG A 17 -11.35 -2.16 16.22
N GLY A 18 -12.67 -2.26 16.41
CA GLY A 18 -13.62 -2.61 15.35
C GLY A 18 -13.68 -1.57 14.23
N PHE A 19 -13.45 -0.30 14.55
CA PHE A 19 -13.36 0.78 13.57
C PHE A 19 -12.04 0.73 12.78
N MET A 20 -10.90 0.40 13.42
CA MET A 20 -9.64 0.20 12.70
C MET A 20 -9.69 -1.03 11.78
N ALA A 21 -10.29 -2.12 12.26
CA ALA A 21 -10.50 -3.32 11.46
C ALA A 21 -11.42 -3.04 10.25
N SER A 22 -12.46 -2.20 10.40
CA SER A 22 -13.34 -1.85 9.27
C SER A 22 -12.63 -0.97 8.23
N LEU A 23 -11.80 -0.01 8.65
CA LEU A 23 -10.97 0.78 7.72
C LEU A 23 -9.95 -0.09 6.99
N ALA A 24 -9.30 -1.03 7.69
CA ALA A 24 -8.42 -2.03 7.07
C ALA A 24 -9.18 -2.90 6.07
N THR A 25 -10.38 -3.38 6.43
CA THR A 25 -11.22 -4.18 5.55
C THR A 25 -11.64 -3.40 4.31
N LEU A 26 -12.06 -2.15 4.44
CA LEU A 26 -12.39 -1.27 3.31
C LEU A 26 -11.19 -1.05 2.39
N ALA A 27 -9.99 -0.83 2.96
CA ALA A 27 -8.76 -0.72 2.18
C ALA A 27 -8.47 -2.02 1.42
N PHE A 28 -8.56 -3.18 2.08
CA PHE A 28 -8.34 -4.48 1.45
C PHE A 28 -9.36 -4.78 0.35
N VAL A 29 -10.65 -4.56 0.60
CA VAL A 29 -11.71 -4.73 -0.42
C VAL A 29 -11.49 -3.80 -1.61
N SER A 30 -11.04 -2.56 -1.38
CA SER A 30 -10.71 -1.63 -2.47
C SER A 30 -9.53 -2.07 -3.33
N LEU A 31 -8.58 -2.82 -2.77
CA LEU A 31 -7.51 -3.49 -3.53
C LEU A 31 -8.05 -4.75 -4.24
N GLY A 32 -8.96 -5.49 -3.62
CA GLY A 32 -9.62 -6.65 -4.23
C GLY A 32 -10.47 -6.28 -5.45
N LEU A 33 -11.12 -5.11 -5.44
CA LEU A 33 -11.84 -4.58 -6.60
C LEU A 33 -10.93 -4.36 -7.81
N GLU A 34 -9.63 -4.11 -7.61
CA GLU A 34 -8.66 -4.05 -8.71
C GLU A 34 -8.55 -5.38 -9.44
N LEU A 35 -8.47 -6.49 -8.69
CA LEU A 35 -8.34 -7.83 -9.25
C LEU A 35 -9.61 -8.21 -10.03
N VAL A 36 -10.77 -7.78 -9.53
CA VAL A 36 -12.03 -7.95 -10.26
C VAL A 36 -12.05 -7.09 -11.52
N VAL A 37 -11.61 -5.82 -11.48
CA VAL A 37 -11.55 -4.98 -12.69
C VAL A 37 -10.55 -5.55 -13.70
N ALA A 38 -9.34 -5.91 -13.27
CA ALA A 38 -8.33 -6.52 -14.13
C ALA A 38 -8.83 -7.84 -14.74
N GLY A 39 -9.45 -8.71 -13.93
CA GLY A 39 -10.05 -9.95 -14.38
C GLY A 39 -11.27 -9.74 -15.29
N THR A 40 -12.09 -8.72 -15.02
CA THR A 40 -13.29 -8.42 -15.84
C THR A 40 -12.94 -7.77 -17.16
N VAL A 41 -11.89 -6.94 -17.22
CA VAL A 41 -11.32 -6.44 -18.48
C VAL A 41 -10.75 -7.62 -19.29
N LEU A 42 -10.14 -8.62 -18.65
CA LEU A 42 -9.67 -9.86 -19.29
C LEU A 42 -10.79 -10.85 -19.66
N THR A 43 -11.96 -10.84 -19.00
CA THR A 43 -13.11 -11.71 -19.36
C THR A 43 -14.10 -11.04 -20.31
N ALA A 44 -14.14 -9.70 -20.36
CA ALA A 44 -14.89 -8.97 -21.39
C ALA A 44 -14.21 -9.06 -22.77
N THR A 45 -12.97 -9.56 -22.84
CA THR A 45 -12.28 -9.86 -24.10
C THR A 45 -12.62 -11.26 -24.63
N GLY A 46 -13.90 -11.50 -24.93
CA GLY A 46 -14.17 -12.20 -26.17
C GLY A 46 -13.60 -11.33 -27.30
N SER A 47 -12.37 -11.62 -27.73
CA SER A 47 -11.63 -10.91 -28.79
C SER A 47 -11.77 -9.38 -28.76
N LEU A 48 -11.04 -8.69 -27.87
CA LEU A 48 -10.81 -7.26 -28.11
C LEU A 48 -9.88 -7.12 -29.33
N PRO A 49 -10.17 -6.21 -30.27
CA PRO A 49 -9.36 -6.02 -31.48
C PRO A 49 -7.90 -5.70 -31.12
N ALA A 50 -6.97 -6.08 -31.99
CA ALA A 50 -5.50 -5.96 -31.86
C ALA A 50 -4.94 -4.51 -31.65
N ALA A 51 -5.79 -3.55 -31.30
CA ALA A 51 -5.44 -2.21 -30.88
C ALA A 51 -6.45 -1.74 -29.82
N THR A 52 -6.39 -2.30 -28.60
CA THR A 52 -6.90 -1.55 -27.43
C THR A 52 -6.06 -0.28 -27.35
N PRO A 53 -6.63 0.89 -27.68
CA PRO A 53 -5.85 2.07 -27.94
C PRO A 53 -5.17 2.46 -26.64
N LEU A 54 -3.86 2.69 -26.68
CA LEU A 54 -3.04 3.15 -25.56
C LEU A 54 -3.76 4.18 -24.66
N GLY A 55 -4.59 5.05 -25.25
CA GLY A 55 -5.44 6.00 -24.54
C GLY A 55 -6.41 5.37 -23.53
N TRP A 56 -7.03 4.23 -23.83
CA TRP A 56 -7.91 3.53 -22.89
C TRP A 56 -7.14 2.95 -21.70
N GLN A 57 -5.96 2.36 -21.94
CA GLN A 57 -5.07 1.89 -20.87
C GLN A 57 -4.61 3.05 -19.98
N CYS A 58 -4.25 4.18 -20.58
CA CYS A 58 -3.90 5.40 -19.84
C CYS A 58 -5.06 5.88 -18.96
N LEU A 59 -6.28 5.95 -19.52
CA LEU A 59 -7.47 6.37 -18.78
C LEU A 59 -7.81 5.43 -17.63
N GLU A 60 -7.70 4.11 -17.85
CA GLU A 60 -7.94 3.10 -16.83
C GLU A 60 -6.94 3.22 -15.69
N TRP A 61 -5.64 3.23 -15.98
CA TRP A 61 -4.61 3.31 -14.95
C TRP A 61 -4.66 4.64 -14.19
N PHE A 62 -4.86 5.75 -14.91
CA PHE A 62 -5.01 7.05 -14.28
C PHE A 62 -6.28 7.11 -13.43
N GLY A 63 -7.41 6.62 -13.95
CA GLY A 63 -8.70 6.61 -13.27
C GLY A 63 -8.66 5.78 -11.99
N ILE A 64 -8.14 4.55 -12.05
CA ILE A 64 -7.96 3.69 -10.88
C ILE A 64 -7.02 4.34 -9.86
N GLY A 65 -5.89 4.90 -10.31
CA GLY A 65 -4.96 5.62 -9.43
C GLY A 65 -5.60 6.80 -8.70
N ALA A 66 -6.36 7.62 -9.43
CA ALA A 66 -7.10 8.74 -8.87
C ALA A 66 -8.17 8.28 -7.85
N VAL A 67 -8.92 7.22 -8.19
CA VAL A 67 -9.92 6.63 -7.27
C VAL A 67 -9.25 6.15 -5.98
N TRP A 68 -8.11 5.47 -6.05
CA TRP A 68 -7.41 5.04 -4.83
C TRP A 68 -6.86 6.21 -4.01
N LEU A 69 -6.38 7.27 -4.66
CA LEU A 69 -5.99 8.48 -3.93
C LEU A 69 -7.20 9.08 -3.19
N LEU A 70 -8.38 9.10 -3.81
CA LEU A 70 -9.62 9.53 -3.16
C LEU A 70 -10.01 8.61 -2.01
N VAL A 71 -9.93 7.28 -2.19
CA VAL A 71 -10.19 6.29 -1.14
C VAL A 71 -9.24 6.48 0.03
N ALA A 72 -7.93 6.56 -0.21
CA ALA A 72 -6.93 6.77 0.83
C ALA A 72 -7.19 8.09 1.59
N ARG A 73 -7.52 9.17 0.89
CA ARG A 73 -7.90 10.45 1.51
C ARG A 73 -9.20 10.34 2.31
N ALA A 74 -10.19 9.61 1.82
CA ALA A 74 -11.45 9.39 2.53
C ALA A 74 -11.25 8.58 3.81
N LEU A 75 -10.43 7.52 3.77
CA LEU A 75 -10.07 6.73 4.94
C LEU A 75 -9.39 7.59 6.00
N VAL A 76 -8.39 8.40 5.60
CA VAL A 76 -7.69 9.34 6.49
C VAL A 76 -8.63 10.42 7.05
N ALA A 77 -9.53 10.96 6.23
CA ALA A 77 -10.51 11.93 6.69
C ALA A 77 -11.48 11.32 7.71
N TRP A 78 -11.90 10.07 7.48
CA TRP A 78 -12.80 9.36 8.38
C TRP A 78 -12.11 9.00 9.71
N SER A 79 -10.84 8.59 9.67
CA SER A 79 -10.06 8.33 10.89
C SER A 79 -9.93 9.59 11.74
N ARG A 80 -9.61 10.74 11.12
CA ARG A 80 -9.48 12.04 11.79
C ARG A 80 -10.76 12.52 12.43
N ARG A 81 -11.90 12.32 11.77
CA ARG A 81 -13.23 12.65 12.33
C ARG A 81 -13.56 11.86 13.60
N ARG A 82 -12.91 10.72 13.83
CA ARG A 82 -13.06 9.88 15.03
C ARG A 82 -11.97 10.11 16.08
N GLY A 83 -11.24 11.22 15.99
CA GLY A 83 -10.20 11.59 16.97
C GLY A 83 -8.90 10.78 16.84
N VAL A 84 -8.79 9.91 15.84
CA VAL A 84 -7.56 9.18 15.58
C VAL A 84 -6.75 9.93 14.56
N ASP A 85 -5.67 10.54 15.03
CA ASP A 85 -4.71 11.10 14.11
C ASP A 85 -3.88 9.96 13.50
N PRO A 86 -3.86 9.80 12.16
CA PRO A 86 -2.92 8.91 11.46
C PRO A 86 -1.46 9.40 11.54
N LEU A 87 -1.23 10.52 12.24
CA LEU A 87 0.08 11.06 12.56
C LEU A 87 0.70 10.30 13.76
N PRO A 88 2.01 10.45 14.00
CA PRO A 88 2.77 9.55 14.86
C PRO A 88 2.12 9.37 16.22
N GLY A 89 1.90 8.11 16.61
CA GLY A 89 1.64 7.79 18.01
C GLY A 89 2.79 8.34 18.85
N ALA A 90 2.46 8.90 20.02
CA ALA A 90 3.38 9.62 20.91
C ALA A 90 4.81 9.06 20.80
N THR A 91 5.73 9.91 20.32
CA THR A 91 7.16 9.62 20.23
C THR A 91 7.60 8.84 21.47
N PRO A 92 8.28 7.69 21.33
CA PRO A 92 8.84 7.02 22.49
C PRO A 92 9.70 8.03 23.23
N GLU A 93 9.41 8.19 24.51
CA GLU A 93 9.94 9.19 25.43
C GLU A 93 11.46 9.41 25.21
N GLY A 94 11.87 10.66 25.00
CA GLY A 94 13.27 11.08 25.14
C GLY A 94 13.92 11.85 23.98
N GLY A 95 13.25 12.02 22.82
CA GLY A 95 13.82 12.78 21.70
C GLY A 95 13.42 14.25 21.71
N GLN A 96 14.39 15.16 21.83
CA GLN A 96 14.17 16.59 21.69
C GLN A 96 13.61 16.90 20.29
N PRO A 97 12.53 17.69 20.16
CA PRO A 97 11.93 17.99 18.86
C PRO A 97 12.96 18.73 17.99
N GLY A 98 13.46 18.07 16.93
CA GLY A 98 14.38 18.66 15.95
C GLY A 98 15.65 17.85 15.66
N THR A 99 16.04 16.88 16.49
CA THR A 99 17.24 16.07 16.23
C THR A 99 16.86 14.76 15.55
N LEU A 100 17.29 14.57 14.30
CA LEU A 100 17.18 13.30 13.59
C LEU A 100 18.04 12.24 14.31
N ASP A 101 17.41 11.24 14.91
CA ASP A 101 18.13 10.08 15.45
C ASP A 101 18.72 9.25 14.30
N HIS A 102 19.99 9.49 13.99
CA HIS A 102 20.71 8.82 12.91
C HIS A 102 20.76 7.30 13.08
N ARG A 103 20.77 6.77 14.31
CA ARG A 103 20.82 5.33 14.56
C ARG A 103 19.51 4.66 14.18
N ARG A 104 18.39 5.30 14.54
CA ARG A 104 17.05 4.86 14.16
C ARG A 104 16.83 4.94 12.65
N TRP A 105 17.21 6.05 12.02
CA TRP A 105 17.11 6.21 10.56
C TRP A 105 18.00 5.26 9.78
N ARG A 106 19.20 4.94 10.28
CA ARG A 106 20.05 3.88 9.70
C ARG A 106 19.32 2.54 9.67
N GLY A 107 18.63 2.18 10.76
CA GLY A 107 17.82 0.96 10.80
C GLY A 107 16.69 0.96 9.78
N ILE A 108 15.96 2.09 9.65
CA ILE A 108 14.88 2.25 8.66
C ILE A 108 15.42 2.09 7.24
N LEU A 109 16.53 2.76 6.91
CA LEU A 109 17.15 2.69 5.59
C LEU A 109 17.68 1.28 5.29
N LEU A 110 18.26 0.59 6.26
CA LEU A 110 18.70 -0.80 6.09
C LEU A 110 17.51 -1.75 5.81
N CYS A 111 16.41 -1.62 6.54
CA CYS A 111 15.20 -2.41 6.27
C CYS A 111 14.61 -2.09 4.89
N PHE A 112 14.63 -0.81 4.49
CA PHE A 112 14.19 -0.37 3.17
C PHE A 112 15.06 -0.96 2.06
N VAL A 113 16.39 -0.83 2.15
CA VAL A 113 17.33 -1.40 1.18
C VAL A 113 17.18 -2.92 1.12
N ALA A 114 17.04 -3.59 2.27
CA ALA A 114 16.77 -5.02 2.32
C ALA A 114 15.47 -5.38 1.58
N ALA A 115 14.40 -4.59 1.72
CA ALA A 115 13.14 -4.83 1.01
C ALA A 115 13.29 -4.67 -0.51
N VAL A 116 14.02 -3.65 -0.97
CA VAL A 116 14.32 -3.43 -2.39
C VAL A 116 15.16 -4.58 -2.95
N VAL A 117 16.24 -4.97 -2.25
CA VAL A 117 17.11 -6.07 -2.66
C VAL A 117 16.32 -7.37 -2.72
N LEU A 118 15.47 -7.63 -1.72
CA LEU A 118 14.65 -8.84 -1.68
C LEU A 118 13.63 -8.87 -2.83
N ALA A 119 12.97 -7.73 -3.11
CA ALA A 119 12.03 -7.64 -4.23
C ALA A 119 12.68 -7.93 -5.59
N LEU A 120 13.95 -7.52 -5.76
CA LEU A 120 14.71 -7.76 -7.00
C LEU A 120 15.30 -9.17 -7.11
N VAL A 121 15.90 -9.66 -6.03
CA VAL A 121 16.76 -10.84 -6.09
C VAL A 121 15.99 -12.12 -5.81
N LEU A 122 15.00 -12.07 -4.89
CA LEU A 122 14.34 -13.28 -4.42
C LEU A 122 13.53 -14.00 -5.51
N PRO A 123 12.75 -13.32 -6.38
CA PRO A 123 12.08 -13.97 -7.51
C PRO A 123 13.08 -14.73 -8.40
N GLY A 124 14.14 -14.05 -8.84
CA GLY A 124 15.20 -14.64 -9.67
C GLY A 124 15.90 -15.85 -9.05
N MET A 125 16.02 -15.91 -7.72
CA MET A 125 16.58 -17.08 -7.03
C MET A 125 15.60 -18.25 -6.89
N LEU A 126 14.29 -17.99 -6.85
CA LEU A 126 13.26 -19.01 -6.61
C LEU A 126 12.76 -19.66 -7.90
N ASP A 127 12.59 -18.89 -8.97
CA ASP A 127 12.02 -19.38 -10.24
C ASP A 127 12.80 -18.96 -11.49
N GLY A 128 13.92 -18.25 -11.33
CA GLY A 128 14.77 -17.80 -12.45
C GLY A 128 14.32 -16.50 -13.13
N SER A 129 13.29 -15.82 -12.62
CA SER A 129 12.81 -14.52 -13.14
C SER A 129 13.73 -13.35 -12.71
N TRP A 130 14.78 -13.08 -13.49
CA TRP A 130 15.73 -11.97 -13.24
C TRP A 130 15.28 -10.61 -13.78
N ALA A 131 13.98 -10.35 -13.73
CA ALA A 131 13.42 -9.21 -14.42
C ALA A 131 12.91 -8.13 -13.48
N VAL A 132 13.04 -6.89 -13.93
CA VAL A 132 12.58 -5.71 -13.20
C VAL A 132 11.23 -5.33 -13.78
N ALA A 133 10.14 -5.60 -13.05
CA ALA A 133 8.77 -5.46 -13.56
C ALA A 133 8.46 -4.11 -14.29
N PRO A 134 8.97 -2.94 -13.84
CA PRO A 134 8.81 -1.69 -14.58
C PRO A 134 9.51 -1.68 -15.94
N VAL A 135 10.68 -2.32 -16.05
CA VAL A 135 11.47 -2.40 -17.28
C VAL A 135 10.78 -3.32 -18.28
N GLU A 136 10.35 -4.51 -17.85
CA GLU A 136 9.59 -5.43 -18.71
C GLU A 136 8.33 -4.78 -19.26
N ARG A 137 7.55 -4.15 -18.37
CA ARG A 137 6.33 -3.43 -18.75
C ARG A 137 6.61 -2.33 -19.77
N TYR A 138 7.69 -1.57 -19.58
CA TYR A 138 8.07 -0.56 -20.57
C TYR A 138 8.47 -1.20 -21.90
N THR A 139 9.25 -2.28 -21.89
CA THR A 139 9.66 -2.96 -23.12
C THR A 139 8.48 -3.55 -23.89
N GLU A 140 7.49 -4.13 -23.20
CA GLU A 140 6.24 -4.61 -23.78
C GLU A 140 5.44 -3.48 -24.43
N LEU A 141 5.24 -2.37 -23.69
CA LEU A 141 4.53 -1.20 -24.20
C LEU A 141 5.28 -0.55 -25.36
N PHE A 142 6.61 -0.49 -25.30
CA PHE A 142 7.43 0.09 -26.35
C PHE A 142 7.40 -0.75 -27.62
N ALA A 143 7.41 -2.08 -27.51
CA ALA A 143 7.26 -2.98 -28.65
C ALA A 143 5.91 -2.78 -29.37
N GLY A 144 4.84 -2.50 -28.62
CA GLY A 144 3.50 -2.27 -29.19
C GLY A 144 3.23 -0.84 -29.68
N TYR A 145 3.76 0.17 -28.99
CA TYR A 145 3.35 1.57 -29.16
C TYR A 145 4.51 2.55 -29.38
N GLY A 146 5.76 2.07 -29.45
CA GLY A 146 6.95 2.88 -29.63
C GLY A 146 7.13 3.93 -28.53
N GLY A 147 7.56 5.14 -28.90
CA GLY A 147 7.81 6.23 -27.95
C GLY A 147 6.59 6.67 -27.14
N LEU A 148 5.37 6.38 -27.59
CA LEU A 148 4.14 6.72 -26.86
C LEU A 148 3.96 5.88 -25.58
N ALA A 149 4.70 4.78 -25.42
CA ALA A 149 4.72 3.97 -24.19
C ALA A 149 4.97 4.79 -22.92
N TRP A 150 5.66 5.94 -23.02
CA TRP A 150 5.86 6.86 -21.91
C TRP A 150 4.55 7.39 -21.28
N LEU A 151 3.51 7.62 -22.09
CA LEU A 151 2.21 8.07 -21.57
C LEU A 151 1.57 7.00 -20.68
N ALA A 152 1.64 5.74 -21.11
CA ALA A 152 1.17 4.62 -20.32
C ALA A 152 2.02 4.42 -19.06
N MET A 153 3.34 4.58 -19.13
CA MET A 153 4.20 4.54 -17.94
C MET A 153 3.86 5.63 -16.92
N LEU A 154 3.55 6.86 -17.37
CA LEU A 154 3.10 7.93 -16.47
C LEU A 154 1.76 7.58 -15.80
N ALA A 155 0.79 7.08 -16.56
CA ALA A 155 -0.49 6.64 -16.02
C ALA A 155 -0.31 5.46 -15.04
N TRP A 156 0.62 4.55 -15.34
CA TRP A 156 1.00 3.46 -14.46
C TRP A 156 1.61 3.95 -13.14
N VAL A 157 2.46 4.98 -13.17
CA VAL A 157 3.02 5.58 -11.94
C VAL A 157 1.89 6.18 -11.09
N VAL A 158 0.92 6.87 -11.69
CA VAL A 158 -0.24 7.40 -10.95
C VAL A 158 -1.03 6.26 -10.29
N ARG A 159 -1.29 5.18 -11.03
CA ARG A 159 -1.89 3.95 -10.50
C ARG A 159 -1.08 3.40 -9.31
N LEU A 160 0.23 3.24 -9.48
CA LEU A 160 1.12 2.71 -8.45
C LEU A 160 1.10 3.56 -7.18
N VAL A 161 1.19 4.88 -7.29
CA VAL A 161 1.15 5.79 -6.14
C VAL A 161 -0.17 5.68 -5.39
N GLY A 162 -1.30 5.64 -6.12
CA GLY A 162 -2.63 5.41 -5.53
C GLY A 162 -2.70 4.08 -4.76
N ARG A 163 -2.23 2.99 -5.39
CA ARG A 163 -2.18 1.66 -4.76
C ARG A 163 -1.33 1.66 -3.50
N CYS A 164 -0.17 2.30 -3.53
CA CYS A 164 0.74 2.42 -2.39
C CYS A 164 0.10 3.19 -1.22
N ALA A 165 -0.70 4.22 -1.50
CA ALA A 165 -1.42 4.96 -0.46
C ALA A 165 -2.48 4.10 0.23
N VAL A 166 -3.21 3.28 -0.54
CA VAL A 166 -4.22 2.35 0.01
C VAL A 166 -3.54 1.21 0.78
N VAL A 167 -2.44 0.65 0.25
CA VAL A 167 -1.64 -0.35 0.95
C VAL A 167 -1.06 0.19 2.26
N ALA A 168 -0.51 1.40 2.26
CA ALA A 168 0.00 2.03 3.47
C ALA A 168 -1.12 2.25 4.49
N SER A 169 -2.32 2.59 4.03
CA SER A 169 -3.53 2.71 4.87
C SER A 169 -3.91 1.36 5.49
N LEU A 170 -3.99 0.29 4.68
CA LEU A 170 -4.25 -1.08 5.14
C LEU A 170 -3.23 -1.50 6.20
N LEU A 171 -1.95 -1.26 5.95
CA LEU A 171 -0.86 -1.57 6.88
C LEU A 171 -1.01 -0.81 8.20
N ALA A 172 -1.25 0.51 8.16
CA ALA A 172 -1.37 1.31 9.37
C ALA A 172 -2.62 0.96 10.19
N TYR A 173 -3.77 0.79 9.55
CA TYR A 173 -5.02 0.46 10.26
C TYR A 173 -5.02 -0.96 10.82
N SER A 174 -4.48 -1.94 10.07
CA SER A 174 -4.31 -3.30 10.59
C SER A 174 -3.30 -3.36 11.73
N HIS A 175 -2.21 -2.58 11.66
CA HIS A 175 -1.25 -2.48 12.76
C HIS A 175 -1.93 -1.98 14.04
N ARG A 176 -2.68 -0.87 13.94
CA ARG A 176 -3.39 -0.29 15.09
C ARG A 176 -4.45 -1.24 15.65
N ALA A 177 -5.29 -1.82 14.79
CA ALA A 177 -6.33 -2.78 15.19
C ALA A 177 -5.77 -3.98 15.99
N VAL A 178 -4.61 -4.51 15.59
CA VAL A 178 -3.98 -5.63 16.28
C VAL A 178 -3.22 -5.16 17.52
N SER A 179 -2.55 -4.02 17.47
CA SER A 179 -1.78 -3.50 18.61
C SER A 179 -2.66 -3.23 19.84
N GLU A 180 -3.91 -2.84 19.64
CA GLU A 180 -4.91 -2.64 20.69
C GLU A 180 -5.35 -3.95 21.38
N LEU A 181 -5.10 -5.11 20.77
CA LEU A 181 -5.36 -6.42 21.37
C LEU A 181 -4.20 -6.91 22.25
N VAL A 182 -3.07 -6.21 22.23
CA VAL A 182 -1.82 -6.70 22.80
C VAL A 182 -1.36 -5.81 23.96
N ASP A 183 -1.73 -6.19 25.18
CA ASP A 183 -1.37 -5.46 26.40
C ASP A 183 0.13 -5.51 26.75
N ARG A 184 0.88 -6.42 26.13
CA ARG A 184 2.28 -6.65 26.46
C ARG A 184 3.20 -5.63 25.79
N ARG A 185 3.90 -4.82 26.60
CA ARG A 185 4.94 -3.85 26.16
C ARG A 185 5.98 -4.44 25.19
N ALA A 186 6.36 -5.70 25.36
CA ALA A 186 7.34 -6.38 24.50
C ALA A 186 6.84 -6.58 23.05
N LEU A 187 5.54 -6.74 22.84
CA LEU A 187 4.95 -7.03 21.53
C LEU A 187 4.57 -5.76 20.73
N ARG A 188 4.77 -4.57 21.31
CA ARG A 188 4.58 -3.29 20.60
C ARG A 188 5.55 -3.08 19.44
N TRP A 189 6.68 -3.81 19.44
CA TRP A 189 7.69 -3.75 18.39
C TRP A 189 7.43 -4.69 17.21
N VAL A 190 6.42 -5.56 17.33
CA VAL A 190 6.08 -6.51 16.27
C VAL A 190 5.35 -5.76 15.14
N PRO A 191 5.77 -5.94 13.87
CA PRO A 191 5.16 -5.26 12.73
C PRO A 191 3.82 -5.91 12.33
N TRP A 192 2.82 -5.83 13.21
CA TRP A 192 1.51 -6.48 12.98
C TRP A 192 0.85 -6.08 11.66
N GLY A 193 0.96 -4.81 11.26
CA GLY A 193 0.43 -4.35 9.98
C GLY A 193 1.14 -4.99 8.80
N GLY A 194 2.47 -5.15 8.88
CA GLY A 194 3.25 -5.84 7.86
C GLY A 194 2.92 -7.34 7.77
N LEU A 195 2.66 -7.99 8.91
CA LEU A 195 2.22 -9.38 8.96
C LEU A 195 0.83 -9.57 8.33
N VAL A 196 -0.17 -8.79 8.77
CA VAL A 196 -1.54 -8.89 8.25
C VAL A 196 -1.58 -8.54 6.77
N THR A 197 -1.02 -7.39 6.40
CA THR A 197 -0.98 -6.96 5.00
C THR A 197 -0.16 -7.91 4.14
N GLY A 198 0.98 -8.39 4.66
CA GLY A 198 1.84 -9.35 3.97
C GLY A 198 1.14 -10.67 3.70
N VAL A 199 0.42 -11.25 4.68
CA VAL A 199 -0.33 -12.50 4.49
C VAL A 199 -1.46 -12.31 3.47
N LEU A 200 -2.22 -11.21 3.59
CA LEU A 200 -3.32 -10.92 2.66
C LEU A 200 -2.82 -10.74 1.22
N MET A 201 -1.76 -9.95 1.03
CA MET A 201 -1.21 -9.68 -0.30
C MET A 201 -0.43 -10.87 -0.85
N ALA A 202 0.23 -11.67 0.00
CA ALA A 202 0.90 -12.90 -0.40
C ALA A 202 -0.11 -13.96 -0.83
N ALA A 203 -1.27 -14.07 -0.17
CA ALA A 203 -2.34 -14.95 -0.61
C ALA A 203 -2.86 -14.57 -2.01
N VAL A 204 -3.03 -13.27 -2.26
CA VAL A 204 -3.37 -12.76 -3.60
C VAL A 204 -2.27 -13.11 -4.61
N ALA A 205 -1.01 -12.83 -4.29
CA ALA A 205 0.12 -13.10 -5.18
C ALA A 205 0.31 -14.60 -5.45
N LEU A 206 0.02 -15.46 -4.47
CA LEU A 206 0.05 -16.92 -4.61
C LEU A 206 -0.95 -17.39 -5.67
N LEU A 207 -2.15 -16.83 -5.66
CA LEU A 207 -3.22 -17.17 -6.60
C LEU A 207 -2.97 -16.61 -8.01
N ASP A 208 -2.38 -15.42 -8.10
CA ASP A 208 -2.16 -14.70 -9.37
C ASP A 208 -0.86 -15.14 -10.08
N ARG A 209 0.25 -15.29 -9.33
CA ARG A 209 1.61 -15.40 -9.88
C ARG A 209 2.43 -16.54 -9.28
N GLY A 210 1.89 -17.30 -8.34
CA GLY A 210 2.53 -18.47 -7.75
C GLY A 210 3.38 -18.22 -6.50
N GLN A 211 4.10 -19.26 -6.08
CA GLN A 211 4.72 -19.34 -4.75
C GLN A 211 5.88 -18.36 -4.55
N ALA A 212 6.71 -18.13 -5.57
CA ALA A 212 7.84 -17.20 -5.49
C ALA A 212 7.37 -15.75 -5.27
N ALA A 213 6.35 -15.32 -6.03
CA ALA A 213 5.73 -14.02 -5.87
C ALA A 213 5.07 -13.87 -4.49
N ALA A 214 4.42 -14.92 -3.98
CA ALA A 214 3.81 -14.93 -2.66
C ALA A 214 4.84 -14.72 -1.54
N LEU A 215 5.93 -15.49 -1.54
CA LEU A 215 6.98 -15.40 -0.53
C LEU A 215 7.67 -14.03 -0.57
N THR A 216 7.99 -13.54 -1.76
CA THR A 216 8.60 -12.22 -1.96
C THR A 216 7.70 -11.11 -1.44
N THR A 217 6.40 -11.17 -1.79
CA THR A 217 5.39 -10.24 -1.29
C THR A 217 5.32 -10.28 0.24
N LEU A 218 5.22 -11.47 0.85
CA LEU A 218 5.13 -11.60 2.30
C LEU A 218 6.30 -10.93 3.02
N LEU A 219 7.53 -11.23 2.60
CA LEU A 219 8.74 -10.73 3.24
C LEU A 219 8.93 -9.23 3.01
N VAL A 220 8.63 -8.73 1.82
CA VAL A 220 8.68 -7.30 1.48
C VAL A 220 7.70 -6.50 2.35
N TYR A 221 6.47 -6.95 2.48
CA TYR A 221 5.46 -6.29 3.31
C TYR A 221 5.78 -6.38 4.80
N LEU A 222 6.43 -7.46 5.25
CA LEU A 222 6.94 -7.57 6.62
C LEU A 222 8.02 -6.52 6.90
N LEU A 223 8.98 -6.34 5.97
CA LEU A 223 10.02 -5.30 6.07
C LEU A 223 9.43 -3.88 6.02
N LEU A 224 8.44 -3.64 5.17
CA LEU A 224 7.69 -2.38 5.16
C LEU A 224 6.94 -2.14 6.48
N GLY A 225 6.41 -3.20 7.10
CA GLY A 225 5.84 -3.14 8.44
C GLY A 225 6.87 -2.75 9.50
N VAL A 226 8.09 -3.29 9.43
CA VAL A 226 9.20 -2.88 10.31
C VAL A 226 9.54 -1.41 10.09
N VAL A 227 9.63 -0.96 8.82
CA VAL A 227 9.82 0.46 8.48
C VAL A 227 8.72 1.33 9.09
N HIS A 228 7.46 0.92 8.98
CA HIS A 228 6.32 1.62 9.55
C HIS A 228 6.45 1.81 11.07
N VAL A 229 6.63 0.72 11.82
CA VAL A 229 6.80 0.75 13.28
C VAL A 229 8.02 1.60 13.67
N ARG A 230 9.15 1.39 13.00
CA ARG A 230 10.39 2.14 13.26
C ARG A 230 10.26 3.61 12.89
N SER A 231 9.40 3.99 11.95
CA SER A 231 9.12 5.39 11.60
C SER A 231 8.16 6.10 12.57
N GLY A 232 7.68 5.40 13.61
CA GLY A 232 6.69 5.93 14.55
C GLY A 232 5.29 5.93 13.96
N GLU A 233 4.96 4.90 13.17
CA GLU A 233 3.64 4.69 12.56
C GLU A 233 3.21 5.81 11.60
N SER A 234 4.18 6.55 11.05
CA SER A 234 3.90 7.64 10.13
C SER A 234 3.45 7.11 8.77
N LEU A 235 2.17 7.33 8.44
CA LEU A 235 1.60 7.00 7.13
C LEU A 235 2.32 7.69 5.97
N ARG A 236 2.79 8.94 6.17
CA ARG A 236 3.52 9.69 5.15
C ARG A 236 4.85 9.03 4.80
N VAL A 237 5.62 8.65 5.82
CA VAL A 237 6.93 8.02 5.65
C VAL A 237 6.76 6.61 5.06
N THR A 238 5.75 5.88 5.54
CA THR A 238 5.46 4.52 5.06
C THR A 238 5.05 4.51 3.60
N ALA A 239 4.17 5.43 3.18
CA ALA A 239 3.78 5.56 1.77
C ALA A 239 4.98 5.90 0.88
N LEU A 240 5.89 6.77 1.33
CA LEU A 240 7.10 7.13 0.58
C LEU A 240 8.01 5.93 0.32
N PHE A 241 8.22 5.07 1.33
CA PHE A 241 9.05 3.87 1.18
C PHE A 241 8.33 2.73 0.44
N ALA A 242 7.01 2.66 0.53
CA ALA A 242 6.21 1.65 -0.17
C ALA A 242 6.28 1.83 -1.70
N VAL A 243 6.29 3.07 -2.21
CA VAL A 243 6.31 3.34 -3.67
C VAL A 243 7.45 2.62 -4.41
N PRO A 244 8.73 2.84 -4.09
CA PRO A 244 9.83 2.20 -4.83
C PRO A 244 9.90 0.69 -4.59
N VAL A 245 9.46 0.20 -3.43
CA VAL A 245 9.49 -1.24 -3.11
C VAL A 245 8.38 -1.98 -3.86
N LEU A 246 7.16 -1.44 -3.85
CA LEU A 246 6.02 -2.02 -4.55
C LEU A 246 6.07 -1.82 -6.06
N ALA A 247 6.89 -0.88 -6.55
CA ALA A 247 7.21 -0.79 -7.98
C ALA A 247 7.93 -2.05 -8.49
N LEU A 248 8.60 -2.80 -7.60
CA LEU A 248 9.45 -3.94 -7.92
C LEU A 248 8.77 -5.29 -7.71
N LEU A 249 7.52 -5.30 -7.19
CA LEU A 249 6.68 -6.49 -7.03
C LEU A 249 5.67 -6.62 -8.18
#